data_AF-A0AAE3AFL4-F1
#
_entry.id   AF-A0AAE3AFL4-F1
#
_cell.length_a   1.000
_cell.length_b   1.000
_cell.length_c   1.000
_cell.angle_alpha   90.00
_cell.angle_beta   90.00
_cell.angle_gamma   90.00
#
_symmetry.space_group_name_H-M   'P 1'
#
loop_
_entity.id
_entity.type
_entity.pdbx_description
1 polymer ?
#
loop_
_entity_poly.entity_id
_entity_poly.type
_entity_poly.pdbx_seq_one_letter_code
_entity_poly.pdbx_strand_id
1 'polypeptide(L)'
;YLTPDRTKPITARKLGDDFDKAAVLVLLTQNAHRAAEQSKAILEYPAAVKKLSQGEKTTKTTPADNTLQRMVDREAKRAEGKGVGYDRWAAKHNLKQMAATVTAYQQYGFSSPEELDEACSAAYTAMRESLTELKQMEKTLNGKKELQRQVLAYSKTRPVRDGLKQQKNAKAKAAYRQKYESDFIIADAAARYFRENGISKLPSYKALQAEIETLIQEKNSGYNDYRAKREEYRRLQTVKGNIDQILHRERKPVKRQEQER
;
A
#
# COMPACT_ATOMS: atom_id res chain seq x y z
N TYR A 1 -7.25 23.28 47.25
CA TYR A 1 -8.01 22.24 47.99
C TYR A 1 -7.13 21.66 49.11
N LEU A 2 -7.63 21.52 50.33
CA LEU A 2 -6.89 21.01 51.49
C LEU A 2 -7.74 19.98 52.24
N THR A 3 -7.22 18.76 52.41
CA THR A 3 -7.89 17.68 53.16
C THR A 3 -7.45 17.69 54.62
N PRO A 4 -8.26 17.15 55.57
CA PRO A 4 -8.00 17.21 57.01
C PRO A 4 -6.62 16.67 57.47
N ASP A 5 -6.01 15.80 56.66
CA ASP A 5 -4.77 15.09 57.00
C ASP A 5 -3.49 15.81 56.51
N ARG A 6 -3.60 17.05 56.00
CA ARG A 6 -2.47 17.76 55.35
C ARG A 6 -2.21 19.14 55.93
N THR A 7 -0.92 19.48 56.01
CA THR A 7 -0.42 20.77 56.48
C THR A 7 -0.10 21.77 55.36
N LYS A 8 -0.32 21.43 54.07
CA LYS A 8 -0.14 22.35 52.92
C LYS A 8 -1.21 22.18 51.83
N PRO A 9 -1.76 23.28 51.26
CA PRO A 9 -2.85 23.24 50.27
C PRO A 9 -2.38 22.82 48.88
N ILE A 10 -3.25 22.12 48.15
CA ILE A 10 -3.08 21.81 46.72
C ILE A 10 -3.45 23.06 45.90
N THR A 11 -2.51 23.53 45.07
CA THR A 11 -2.64 24.72 44.21
C THR A 11 -2.82 24.37 42.73
N ALA A 12 -3.59 25.20 42.00
CA ALA A 12 -4.24 24.95 40.70
C ALA A 12 -3.36 24.71 39.45
N ARG A 13 -2.03 24.73 39.52
CA ARG A 13 -1.16 24.84 38.32
C ARG A 13 -1.08 23.62 37.37
N LYS A 14 -2.03 22.68 37.38
CA LYS A 14 -2.14 21.60 36.37
C LYS A 14 -3.54 21.40 35.77
N LEU A 15 -4.53 22.17 36.20
CA LEU A 15 -5.83 22.21 35.54
C LEU A 15 -6.11 23.69 35.30
N GLY A 16 -6.11 24.10 34.03
CA GLY A 16 -6.57 25.45 33.67
C GLY A 16 -8.06 25.59 34.02
N ASP A 17 -8.44 26.77 34.49
CA ASP A 17 -9.72 27.04 35.15
C ASP A 17 -10.78 27.69 34.22
N ASP A 18 -10.97 27.20 32.99
CA ASP A 18 -12.04 27.71 32.11
C ASP A 18 -12.92 26.56 31.57
N PHE A 19 -13.72 25.97 32.46
CA PHE A 19 -14.84 25.09 32.10
C PHE A 19 -16.16 25.81 32.35
N ASP A 20 -16.30 27.01 31.80
CA ASP A 20 -17.60 27.68 31.87
C ASP A 20 -18.64 26.82 31.15
N LYS A 21 -19.71 26.44 31.86
CA LYS A 21 -20.71 25.47 31.39
C LYS A 21 -21.31 25.92 30.05
N ALA A 22 -21.46 27.23 29.86
CA ALA A 22 -21.90 27.83 28.61
C ALA A 22 -20.90 27.58 27.47
N ALA A 23 -19.60 27.77 27.70
CA ALA A 23 -18.56 27.56 26.69
C ALA A 23 -18.44 26.08 26.27
N VAL A 24 -18.54 25.15 27.24
CA VAL A 24 -18.51 23.72 26.96
C VAL A 24 -19.75 23.28 26.18
N LEU A 25 -20.93 23.80 26.53
CA LEU A 25 -22.16 23.51 25.79
C LEU A 25 -22.10 24.10 24.37
N VAL A 26 -21.62 25.32 24.19
CA VAL A 26 -21.43 25.92 22.86
C VAL A 26 -20.49 25.08 22.00
N LEU A 27 -19.37 24.62 22.55
CA LEU A 27 -18.41 23.77 21.82
C LEU A 27 -19.02 22.40 21.46
N LEU A 28 -19.77 21.78 22.36
CA LEU A 28 -20.48 20.53 22.09
C LEU A 28 -21.54 20.70 21.00
N THR A 29 -22.27 21.81 21.04
CA THR A 29 -23.30 22.13 20.03
C THR A 29 -22.64 22.37 18.67
N GLN A 30 -21.53 23.12 18.63
CA GLN A 30 -20.76 23.39 17.42
C GLN A 30 -20.15 22.11 16.81
N ASN A 31 -19.70 21.16 17.65
CA ASN A 31 -19.24 19.85 17.19
C ASN A 31 -20.38 18.97 16.66
N ALA A 32 -21.57 19.04 17.26
CA ALA A 32 -22.76 18.35 16.76
C ALA A 32 -23.20 18.91 15.39
N HIS A 33 -23.13 20.23 15.19
CA HIS A 33 -23.39 20.86 13.88
C HIS A 33 -22.36 20.46 12.82
N ARG A 34 -21.06 20.45 13.14
CA ARG A 34 -20.00 19.98 12.22
C ARG A 34 -20.17 18.51 11.84
N ALA A 35 -20.59 17.65 12.77
CA ALA A 35 -20.86 16.24 12.49
C ALA A 35 -22.10 16.06 11.58
N ALA A 36 -23.12 16.91 11.74
CA ALA A 36 -24.31 16.93 10.89
C ALA A 36 -24.04 17.52 9.49
N GLU A 37 -23.12 18.47 9.37
CA GLU A 37 -22.66 19.01 8.07
C GLU A 37 -21.79 17.99 7.32
N GLN A 38 -20.91 17.26 8.02
CA GLN A 38 -20.13 16.17 7.42
C GLN A 38 -21.02 15.01 6.95
N SER A 39 -22.10 14.68 7.67
CA SER A 39 -23.05 13.65 7.22
C SER A 39 -23.95 14.12 6.07
N LYS A 40 -24.27 15.42 5.98
CA LYS A 40 -24.93 16.02 4.80
C LYS A 40 -24.00 16.09 3.58
N ALA A 41 -22.72 16.39 3.76
CA ALA A 41 -21.73 16.41 2.67
C ALA A 41 -21.48 15.00 2.07
N ILE A 42 -21.72 13.93 2.83
CA ILE A 42 -21.66 12.54 2.33
C ILE A 42 -22.90 12.19 1.48
N LEU A 43 -24.03 12.88 1.69
CA LEU A 43 -25.30 12.66 0.99
C LEU A 43 -25.38 13.35 -0.38
N GLU A 44 -24.46 14.26 -0.70
CA GLU A 44 -24.50 15.12 -1.90
C GLU A 44 -23.68 14.59 -3.09
N TYR A 45 -23.46 13.28 -3.17
CA TYR A 45 -23.02 12.60 -4.40
C TYR A 45 -24.21 11.89 -5.06
N PRO A 46 -24.35 11.94 -6.41
CA PRO A 46 -25.51 11.38 -7.07
C PRO A 46 -25.56 9.85 -6.89
N ALA A 47 -26.73 9.40 -6.48
CA ALA A 47 -27.09 8.01 -6.21
C ALA A 47 -26.79 7.08 -7.40
N ALA A 48 -25.72 6.28 -7.29
CA ALA A 48 -25.53 5.09 -8.10
C ALA A 48 -26.29 3.92 -7.48
N VAL A 49 -27.56 3.83 -7.88
CA VAL A 49 -28.48 2.68 -7.87
C VAL A 49 -27.89 1.36 -7.35
N LYS A 50 -28.27 0.97 -6.13
CA LYS A 50 -28.42 -0.44 -5.76
C LYS A 50 -29.87 -0.67 -5.35
N LYS A 51 -30.64 -1.23 -6.29
CA LYS A 51 -31.99 -1.74 -6.05
C LYS A 51 -31.97 -2.70 -4.87
N LEU A 52 -32.85 -2.47 -3.91
CA LEU A 52 -33.30 -3.46 -2.93
C LEU A 52 -34.11 -4.51 -3.68
N SER A 53 -33.50 -5.67 -3.92
CA SER A 53 -34.23 -6.88 -4.28
C SER A 53 -34.51 -7.64 -3.00
N GLN A 54 -35.69 -7.43 -2.40
CA GLN A 54 -36.29 -8.42 -1.53
C GLN A 54 -36.72 -9.59 -2.42
N GLY A 55 -36.20 -10.79 -2.15
CA GLY A 55 -36.56 -11.99 -2.89
C GLY A 55 -35.62 -13.16 -2.61
N GLU A 56 -36.09 -14.03 -1.73
CA GLU A 56 -35.76 -15.46 -1.61
C GLU A 56 -34.41 -15.92 -1.05
N LYS A 57 -34.57 -16.75 -0.01
CA LYS A 57 -33.57 -17.55 0.69
C LYS A 57 -32.76 -18.39 -0.30
N THR A 58 -31.46 -18.12 -0.39
CA THR A 58 -30.46 -19.16 -0.60
C THR A 58 -29.25 -18.87 0.27
N THR A 59 -28.83 -19.87 1.03
CA THR A 59 -27.67 -19.88 1.91
C THR A 59 -26.40 -19.59 1.11
N LYS A 60 -25.88 -18.36 1.23
CA LYS A 60 -24.51 -18.00 0.89
C LYS A 60 -23.83 -17.44 2.13
N THR A 61 -23.13 -18.32 2.85
CA THR A 61 -22.13 -17.95 3.86
C THR A 61 -21.00 -17.19 3.18
N THR A 62 -21.19 -15.88 3.05
CA THR A 62 -20.11 -14.95 2.74
C THR A 62 -19.44 -14.65 4.09
N PRO A 63 -18.13 -14.89 4.27
CA PRO A 63 -17.49 -14.56 5.54
C PRO A 63 -17.57 -13.04 5.71
N ALA A 64 -18.13 -12.60 6.82
CA ALA A 64 -18.01 -11.22 7.28
C ALA A 64 -16.53 -10.82 7.23
N ASP A 65 -16.28 -9.57 6.85
CA ASP A 65 -14.98 -8.89 6.89
C ASP A 65 -14.33 -8.95 8.29
N ASN A 66 -13.87 -10.13 8.68
CA ASN A 66 -12.96 -10.32 9.79
C ASN A 66 -11.58 -10.10 9.20
N THR A 67 -11.13 -8.85 9.18
CA THR A 67 -9.71 -8.55 8.97
C THR A 67 -8.97 -9.24 10.12
N LEU A 68 -8.48 -10.44 9.88
CA LEU A 68 -7.72 -11.22 10.85
C LEU A 68 -6.55 -10.34 11.32
N GLN A 69 -6.48 -10.05 12.61
CA GLN A 69 -5.44 -9.21 13.19
C GLN A 69 -4.48 -10.04 14.02
N ARG A 70 -3.25 -9.55 14.14
CA ARG A 70 -2.23 -10.17 14.98
C ARG A 70 -2.60 -9.98 16.45
N MET A 71 -2.53 -11.07 17.21
CA MET A 71 -2.71 -11.07 18.65
C MET A 71 -1.63 -10.24 19.36
N VAL A 72 -2.01 -9.62 20.47
CA VAL A 72 -1.12 -8.78 21.29
C VAL A 72 -0.31 -9.64 22.24
N ASP A 73 1.00 -9.40 22.30
CA ASP A 73 1.83 -9.93 23.37
C ASP A 73 1.62 -9.14 24.67
N ARG A 74 0.76 -9.68 25.54
CA ARG A 74 0.39 -9.06 26.83
C ARG A 74 1.56 -8.95 27.81
N GLU A 75 2.54 -9.86 27.75
CA GLU A 75 3.71 -9.80 28.63
C GLU A 75 4.65 -8.68 28.19
N ALA A 76 4.96 -8.62 26.90
CA ALA A 76 5.74 -7.52 26.32
C ALA A 76 5.06 -6.17 26.55
N LYS A 77 3.75 -6.08 26.34
CA LYS A 77 3.02 -4.81 26.57
C LYS A 77 2.96 -4.39 28.04
N ARG A 78 2.94 -5.32 29.00
CA ARG A 78 3.11 -4.99 30.43
C ARG A 78 4.52 -4.48 30.73
N ALA A 79 5.54 -5.09 30.15
CA ALA A 79 6.93 -4.63 30.29
C ALA A 79 7.16 -3.23 29.68
N GLU A 80 6.44 -2.88 28.60
CA GLU A 80 6.40 -1.52 28.03
C GLU A 80 5.65 -0.49 28.90
N GLY A 81 5.17 -0.86 30.09
CA GLY A 81 4.46 0.03 31.01
C GLY A 81 2.98 0.26 30.67
N LYS A 82 2.37 -0.57 29.82
CA LYS A 82 0.91 -0.49 29.59
C LYS A 82 0.16 -0.91 30.85
N GLY A 83 -0.80 -0.07 31.27
CA GLY A 83 -1.58 -0.29 32.49
C GLY A 83 -2.59 -1.44 32.38
N VAL A 84 -3.18 -1.80 33.53
CA VAL A 84 -4.13 -2.92 33.70
C VAL A 84 -5.33 -2.83 32.75
N GLY A 85 -5.80 -1.61 32.42
CA GLY A 85 -6.89 -1.41 31.46
C GLY A 85 -6.55 -1.92 30.06
N TYR A 86 -5.32 -1.68 29.59
CA TYR A 86 -4.86 -2.18 28.30
C TYR A 86 -4.72 -3.70 28.30
N ASP A 87 -4.22 -4.28 29.40
CA ASP A 87 -4.10 -5.72 29.54
C ASP A 87 -5.47 -6.44 29.47
N ARG A 88 -6.50 -5.89 30.13
CA ARG A 88 -7.88 -6.40 30.04
C ARG A 88 -8.45 -6.29 28.62
N TRP A 89 -8.19 -5.17 27.94
CA TRP A 89 -8.59 -5.00 26.54
C TRP A 89 -7.87 -6.01 25.63
N ALA A 90 -6.55 -6.16 25.78
CA ALA A 90 -5.74 -7.08 25.00
C ALA A 90 -6.16 -8.54 25.23
N ALA A 91 -6.57 -8.91 26.44
CA ALA A 91 -7.12 -10.24 26.72
C ALA A 91 -8.39 -10.50 25.90
N LYS A 92 -9.36 -9.57 25.91
CA LYS A 92 -10.61 -9.69 25.13
C LYS A 92 -10.34 -9.65 23.62
N HIS A 93 -9.43 -8.79 23.16
CA HIS A 93 -9.02 -8.70 21.77
C HIS A 93 -8.38 -10.01 21.30
N ASN A 94 -7.42 -10.54 22.05
CA ASN A 94 -6.76 -11.80 21.71
C ASN A 94 -7.75 -12.95 21.68
N LEU A 95 -8.69 -13.06 22.63
CA LEU A 95 -9.69 -14.13 22.61
C LEU A 95 -10.53 -14.09 21.33
N LYS A 96 -10.91 -12.90 20.86
CA LYS A 96 -11.60 -12.74 19.56
C LYS A 96 -10.71 -13.17 18.39
N GLN A 97 -9.43 -12.76 18.38
CA GLN A 97 -8.50 -13.13 17.32
C GLN A 97 -8.14 -14.61 17.33
N MET A 98 -8.09 -15.25 18.50
CA MET A 98 -7.89 -16.70 18.63
C MET A 98 -9.04 -17.46 17.96
N ALA A 99 -10.28 -17.11 18.29
CA ALA A 99 -11.46 -17.70 17.67
C ALA A 99 -11.45 -17.52 16.14
N ALA A 100 -11.20 -16.29 15.67
CA ALA A 100 -11.11 -16.01 14.24
C ALA A 100 -9.96 -16.77 13.55
N THR A 101 -8.82 -16.92 14.22
CA THR A 101 -7.65 -17.66 13.70
C THR A 101 -7.95 -19.13 13.55
N VAL A 102 -8.57 -19.76 14.56
CA VAL A 102 -8.94 -21.18 14.51
C VAL A 102 -9.96 -21.42 13.39
N THR A 103 -10.95 -20.53 13.22
CA THR A 103 -11.88 -20.62 12.09
C THR A 103 -11.18 -20.49 10.75
N ALA A 104 -10.27 -19.52 10.58
CA ALA A 104 -9.52 -19.34 9.35
C ALA A 104 -8.63 -20.57 9.06
N TYR A 105 -7.92 -21.07 10.07
CA TYR A 105 -7.07 -22.25 9.96
C TYR A 105 -7.86 -23.50 9.49
N GLN A 106 -9.05 -23.72 10.05
CA GLN A 106 -9.96 -24.78 9.62
C GLN A 106 -10.50 -24.56 8.19
N GLN A 107 -10.82 -23.32 7.81
CA GLN A 107 -11.29 -22.99 6.47
C GLN A 107 -10.22 -23.20 5.39
N TYR A 108 -8.95 -22.94 5.72
CA TYR A 108 -7.82 -23.25 4.84
C TYR A 108 -7.55 -24.76 4.74
N GLY A 109 -8.10 -25.58 5.64
CA GLY A 109 -7.96 -27.03 5.61
C GLY A 109 -6.61 -27.54 6.09
N PHE A 110 -5.84 -26.74 6.83
CA PHE A 110 -4.56 -27.17 7.37
C PHE A 110 -4.75 -28.26 8.45
N SER A 111 -4.02 -29.36 8.31
CA SER A 111 -4.02 -30.48 9.25
C SER A 111 -2.91 -30.34 10.29
N SER A 112 -1.85 -29.58 9.99
CA SER A 112 -0.72 -29.35 10.90
C SER A 112 -0.13 -27.94 10.76
N PRO A 113 0.53 -27.40 11.81
CA PRO A 113 1.27 -26.14 11.71
C PRO A 113 2.39 -26.17 10.67
N GLU A 114 2.93 -27.34 10.36
CA GLU A 114 3.96 -27.54 9.33
C GLU A 114 3.39 -27.26 7.92
N GLU A 115 2.17 -27.72 7.63
CA GLU A 115 1.49 -27.40 6.36
C GLU A 115 1.21 -25.90 6.21
N LEU A 116 0.87 -25.22 7.31
CA LEU A 116 0.72 -23.76 7.32
C LEU A 116 2.05 -23.05 7.05
N ASP A 117 3.16 -23.58 7.57
CA ASP A 117 4.51 -23.05 7.34
C ASP A 117 4.94 -23.22 5.88
N GLU A 118 4.68 -24.38 5.29
CA GLU A 118 4.89 -24.64 3.87
C GLU A 118 4.07 -23.69 3.00
N ALA A 119 2.77 -23.53 3.30
CA ALA A 119 1.90 -22.58 2.59
C ALA A 119 2.37 -21.12 2.73
N CYS A 120 2.84 -20.71 3.92
CA CYS A 120 3.46 -19.40 4.12
C CYS A 120 4.70 -19.21 3.24
N SER A 121 5.55 -20.25 3.16
CA SER A 121 6.77 -20.22 2.37
C SER A 121 6.49 -20.15 0.86
N ALA A 122 5.50 -20.91 0.39
CA ALA A 122 5.03 -20.90 -0.99
C ALA A 122 4.38 -19.55 -1.37
N ALA A 123 3.59 -18.96 -0.47
CA ALA A 123 3.01 -17.64 -0.68
C ALA A 123 4.11 -16.55 -0.73
N TYR A 124 5.15 -16.68 0.08
CA TYR A 124 6.30 -15.77 0.05
C TYR A 124 7.08 -15.86 -1.27
N THR A 125 7.36 -17.08 -1.76
CA THR A 125 8.06 -17.27 -3.04
C THR A 125 7.23 -16.72 -4.19
N ALA A 126 5.93 -17.06 -4.26
CA ALA A 126 5.03 -16.57 -5.31
C ALA A 126 4.93 -15.02 -5.34
N MET A 127 4.84 -14.38 -4.16
CA MET A 127 4.86 -12.92 -4.04
C MET A 127 6.19 -12.33 -4.54
N ARG A 128 7.31 -12.99 -4.25
CA ARG A 128 8.64 -12.52 -4.64
C ARG A 128 8.86 -12.68 -6.14
N GLU A 129 8.40 -13.77 -6.72
CA GLU A 129 8.41 -14.01 -8.17
C GLU A 129 7.62 -12.93 -8.91
N SER A 130 6.38 -12.64 -8.51
CA SER A 130 5.59 -11.59 -9.17
C SER A 130 6.21 -10.20 -9.02
N LEU A 131 6.89 -9.93 -7.89
CA LEU A 131 7.66 -8.69 -7.73
C LEU A 131 8.88 -8.65 -8.68
N THR A 132 9.56 -9.77 -8.90
CA THR A 132 10.68 -9.83 -9.84
C THR A 132 10.23 -9.64 -11.29
N GLU A 133 9.11 -10.24 -11.68
CA GLU A 133 8.48 -10.04 -13.00
C GLU A 133 8.09 -8.58 -13.20
N LEU A 134 7.47 -7.95 -12.20
CA LEU A 134 7.14 -6.52 -12.23
C LEU A 134 8.37 -5.64 -12.44
N LYS A 135 9.47 -5.92 -11.73
CA LYS A 135 10.72 -5.16 -11.89
C LYS A 135 11.31 -5.33 -13.29
N GLN A 136 11.26 -6.54 -13.85
CA GLN A 136 11.71 -6.78 -15.22
C GLN A 136 10.84 -6.01 -16.22
N MET A 137 9.52 -6.03 -16.04
CA MET A 137 8.57 -5.28 -16.87
C MET A 137 8.76 -3.76 -16.76
N GLU A 138 9.05 -3.24 -15.56
CA GLU A 138 9.38 -1.82 -15.38
C GLU A 138 10.68 -1.44 -16.09
N LYS A 139 11.69 -2.33 -16.06
CA LYS A 139 12.94 -2.13 -16.79
C LYS A 139 12.71 -2.10 -18.30
N THR A 140 11.93 -3.03 -18.84
CA THR A 140 11.60 -3.05 -20.28
C THR A 140 10.78 -1.83 -20.68
N LEU A 141 9.79 -1.43 -19.87
CA LEU A 141 9.00 -0.22 -20.10
C LEU A 141 9.87 1.03 -20.13
N ASN A 142 10.81 1.18 -19.19
CA ASN A 142 11.74 2.30 -19.16
C ASN A 142 12.66 2.30 -20.40
N GLY A 143 13.17 1.14 -20.80
CA GLY A 143 13.96 1.00 -22.03
C GLY A 143 13.19 1.42 -23.29
N LYS A 144 11.92 1.01 -23.42
CA LYS A 144 11.07 1.41 -24.56
C LYS A 144 10.74 2.90 -24.55
N LYS A 145 10.47 3.49 -23.38
CA LYS A 145 10.27 4.94 -23.24
C LYS A 145 11.51 5.73 -23.62
N GLU A 146 12.69 5.26 -23.25
CA GLU A 146 13.93 5.90 -23.65
C GLU A 146 14.17 5.79 -25.15
N LEU A 147 13.97 4.60 -25.72
CA LEU A 147 13.99 4.41 -27.17
C LEU A 147 13.02 5.35 -27.89
N GLN A 148 11.80 5.50 -27.39
CA GLN A 148 10.82 6.42 -27.96
C GLN A 148 11.29 7.88 -27.94
N ARG A 149 11.92 8.33 -26.85
CA ARG A 149 12.51 9.67 -26.76
C ARG A 149 13.63 9.87 -27.78
N GLN A 150 14.53 8.91 -27.91
CA GLN A 150 15.64 8.98 -28.86
C GLN A 150 15.15 8.97 -30.31
N VAL A 151 14.15 8.15 -30.64
CA VAL A 151 13.50 8.14 -31.96
C VAL A 151 12.86 9.50 -32.26
N LEU A 152 12.17 10.09 -31.29
CA LEU A 152 11.56 11.41 -31.45
C LEU A 152 12.60 12.51 -31.63
N ALA A 153 13.67 12.50 -30.83
CA ALA A 153 14.78 13.45 -30.93
C ALA A 153 15.49 13.37 -32.29
N TYR A 154 15.77 12.16 -32.77
CA TYR A 154 16.39 11.93 -34.07
C TYR A 154 15.47 12.30 -35.25
N SER A 155 14.16 12.10 -35.10
CA SER A 155 13.17 12.51 -36.10
C SER A 155 13.06 14.02 -36.20
N LYS A 156 13.02 14.73 -35.06
CA LYS A 156 12.94 16.20 -35.01
C LYS A 156 14.14 16.90 -35.64
N THR A 157 15.32 16.30 -35.57
CA THR A 157 16.56 16.84 -36.17
C THR A 157 16.71 16.52 -37.66
N ARG A 158 15.79 15.74 -38.25
CA ARG A 158 15.83 15.36 -39.67
C ARG A 158 15.83 16.57 -40.62
N PRO A 159 14.98 17.61 -40.47
CA PRO A 159 14.96 18.76 -41.37
C PRO A 159 16.29 19.53 -41.39
N VAL A 160 16.93 19.68 -40.24
CA VAL A 160 18.25 20.34 -40.11
C VAL A 160 19.34 19.53 -40.82
N ARG A 161 19.31 18.22 -40.65
CA ARG A 161 20.28 17.33 -41.32
C ARG A 161 20.11 17.30 -42.83
N ASP A 162 18.87 17.31 -43.31
CA ASP A 162 18.60 17.39 -44.75
C ASP A 162 18.93 18.79 -45.30
N GLY A 163 18.71 19.86 -44.53
CA GLY A 163 19.13 21.22 -44.88
C GLY A 163 20.65 21.38 -45.03
N LEU A 164 21.45 20.68 -44.22
CA LEU A 164 22.91 20.63 -44.38
C LEU A 164 23.33 19.94 -45.69
N LYS A 165 22.60 18.92 -46.14
CA LYS A 165 22.88 18.24 -47.42
C LYS A 165 22.60 19.13 -48.62
N GLN A 166 21.63 20.05 -48.51
CA GLN A 166 21.28 21.00 -49.57
C GLN A 166 22.34 22.11 -49.75
N GLN A 167 23.17 22.37 -48.74
CA GLN A 167 24.28 23.33 -48.86
C GLN A 167 25.34 22.79 -49.82
N LYS A 168 25.63 23.51 -50.91
CA LYS A 168 26.61 23.09 -51.92
C LYS A 168 28.03 23.55 -51.61
N ASN A 169 28.19 24.72 -50.98
CA ASN A 169 29.50 25.32 -50.69
C ASN A 169 30.03 24.88 -49.30
N ALA A 170 31.33 24.60 -49.19
CA ALA A 170 32.00 24.23 -47.94
C ALA A 170 31.86 25.31 -46.85
N LYS A 171 31.99 26.59 -47.22
CA LYS A 171 31.81 27.72 -46.29
C LYS A 171 30.36 27.79 -45.76
N ALA A 172 29.38 27.53 -46.63
CA ALA A 172 27.97 27.50 -46.25
C ALA A 172 27.64 26.30 -45.34
N LYS A 173 28.25 25.13 -45.59
CA LYS A 173 28.13 23.95 -44.71
C LYS A 173 28.69 24.21 -43.31
N ALA A 174 29.86 24.86 -43.22
CA ALA A 174 30.47 25.18 -41.92
C ALA A 174 29.61 26.17 -41.13
N ALA A 175 29.16 27.26 -41.75
CA ALA A 175 28.27 28.23 -41.11
C ALA A 175 26.92 27.59 -40.69
N TYR A 176 26.38 26.67 -41.50
CA TYR A 176 25.16 25.94 -41.18
C TYR A 176 25.34 25.01 -39.97
N ARG A 177 26.45 24.27 -39.89
CA ARG A 177 26.77 23.43 -38.72
C ARG A 177 26.90 24.24 -37.45
N GLN A 178 27.56 25.40 -37.52
CA GLN A 178 27.70 26.29 -36.37
C GLN A 178 26.34 26.85 -35.93
N LYS A 179 25.45 27.19 -36.87
CA LYS A 179 24.11 27.69 -36.57
C LYS A 179 23.19 26.66 -35.90
N TYR A 180 23.30 25.39 -36.28
CA TYR A 180 22.45 24.29 -35.79
C TYR A 180 23.23 23.26 -34.97
N GLU A 181 24.29 23.70 -34.28
CA GLU A 181 25.22 22.82 -33.56
C GLU A 181 24.49 21.93 -32.53
N SER A 182 23.54 22.51 -31.79
CA SER A 182 22.71 21.79 -30.81
C SER A 182 21.92 20.63 -31.43
N ASP A 183 21.28 20.85 -32.57
CA ASP A 183 20.51 19.83 -33.28
C ASP A 183 21.40 18.70 -33.80
N PHE A 184 22.63 19.02 -34.24
CA PHE A 184 23.61 18.00 -34.62
C PHE A 184 24.11 17.19 -33.42
N ILE A 185 24.31 17.81 -32.26
CA ILE A 185 24.66 17.11 -31.02
C ILE A 185 23.53 16.14 -30.61
N ILE A 186 22.28 16.60 -30.64
CA ILE A 186 21.11 15.75 -30.32
C ILE A 186 21.01 14.57 -31.30
N ALA A 187 21.18 14.83 -32.60
CA ALA A 187 21.13 13.78 -33.61
C ALA A 187 22.26 12.76 -33.46
N ASP A 188 23.48 13.20 -33.14
CA ASP A 188 24.62 12.32 -32.92
C ASP A 188 24.44 11.48 -31.64
N ALA A 189 23.96 12.09 -30.55
CA ALA A 189 23.65 11.39 -29.31
C ALA A 189 22.62 10.27 -29.52
N ALA A 190 21.51 10.56 -30.23
CA ALA A 190 20.51 9.54 -30.55
C ALA A 190 21.08 8.44 -31.46
N ALA A 191 21.92 8.80 -32.45
CA ALA A 191 22.57 7.83 -33.32
C ALA A 191 23.57 6.93 -32.59
N ARG A 192 24.28 7.45 -31.57
CA ARG A 192 25.12 6.64 -30.67
C ARG A 192 24.28 5.67 -29.87
N TYR A 193 23.18 6.14 -29.27
CA TYR A 193 22.25 5.28 -28.52
C TYR A 193 21.74 4.11 -29.38
N PHE A 194 21.35 4.35 -30.63
CA PHE A 194 20.91 3.26 -31.52
C PHE A 194 22.01 2.24 -31.81
N ARG A 195 23.26 2.69 -32.00
CA ARG A 195 24.41 1.79 -32.21
C ARG A 195 24.72 0.95 -30.97
N GLU A 196 24.75 1.58 -29.80
CA GLU A 196 25.02 0.90 -28.52
C GLU A 196 23.95 -0.15 -28.18
N ASN A 197 22.69 0.11 -28.56
CA ASN A 197 21.58 -0.81 -28.34
C ASN A 197 21.36 -1.80 -29.51
N GLY A 198 22.26 -1.84 -30.51
CA GLY A 198 22.15 -2.76 -31.65
C GLY A 198 20.94 -2.52 -32.56
N ILE A 199 20.36 -1.32 -32.53
CA ILE A 199 19.14 -0.95 -33.26
C ILE A 199 19.54 -0.55 -34.69
N SER A 200 19.44 -1.51 -35.61
CA SER A 200 19.69 -1.28 -37.03
C SER A 200 18.49 -0.71 -37.78
N LYS A 201 17.27 -1.06 -37.36
CA LYS A 201 16.00 -0.60 -37.94
C LYS A 201 15.20 0.16 -36.89
N LEU A 202 14.96 1.44 -37.16
CA LEU A 202 14.20 2.30 -36.25
C LEU A 202 12.70 1.96 -36.33
N PRO A 203 12.08 1.54 -35.22
CA PRO A 203 10.64 1.36 -35.18
C PRO A 203 9.93 2.72 -35.33
N SER A 204 8.70 2.69 -35.84
CA SER A 204 7.86 3.88 -35.92
C SER A 204 7.48 4.35 -34.51
N TYR A 205 7.42 5.67 -34.30
CA TYR A 205 6.97 6.26 -33.04
C TYR A 205 5.60 5.73 -32.60
N LYS A 206 4.66 5.57 -33.56
CA LYS A 206 3.33 5.00 -33.28
C LYS A 206 3.39 3.54 -32.80
N ALA A 207 4.31 2.74 -33.37
CA ALA A 207 4.48 1.35 -32.95
C ALA A 207 5.03 1.27 -31.52
N LEU A 208 6.03 2.09 -31.20
CA LEU A 208 6.57 2.20 -29.83
C LEU A 208 5.51 2.69 -28.84
N GLN A 209 4.69 3.66 -29.23
CA GLN A 209 3.62 4.17 -28.38
C GLN A 209 2.61 3.07 -28.02
N ALA A 210 2.12 2.33 -29.02
CA ALA A 210 1.19 1.22 -28.81
C ALA A 210 1.79 0.14 -27.90
N GLU A 211 3.06 -0.20 -28.12
CA GLU A 211 3.77 -1.20 -27.32
C GLU A 211 3.99 -0.75 -25.86
N ILE A 212 4.27 0.54 -25.64
CA ILE A 212 4.36 1.14 -24.30
C ILE A 212 3.00 1.10 -23.60
N GLU A 213 1.91 1.40 -24.31
CA GLU A 213 0.55 1.33 -23.77
C GLU A 213 0.17 -0.09 -23.36
N THR A 214 0.45 -1.09 -24.18
CA THR A 214 0.26 -2.50 -23.84
C THR A 214 1.07 -2.89 -22.60
N LEU A 215 2.35 -2.54 -22.54
CA LEU A 215 3.18 -2.82 -21.36
C LEU A 215 2.67 -2.11 -20.09
N ILE A 216 2.08 -0.92 -20.21
CA ILE A 216 1.47 -0.24 -19.06
C ILE A 216 0.25 -1.01 -18.56
N GLN A 217 -0.58 -1.53 -19.46
CA GLN A 217 -1.74 -2.35 -19.11
C GLN A 217 -1.30 -3.66 -18.43
N GLU A 218 -0.31 -4.35 -18.99
CA GLU A 218 0.29 -5.57 -18.41
C GLU A 218 0.92 -5.29 -17.03
N LYS A 219 1.58 -4.13 -16.87
CA LYS A 219 2.15 -3.76 -15.56
C LYS A 219 1.07 -3.53 -14.53
N ASN A 220 -0.04 -2.88 -14.92
CA ASN A 220 -1.16 -2.62 -14.02
C ASN A 220 -1.85 -3.94 -13.61
N SER A 221 -2.02 -4.89 -14.53
CA SER A 221 -2.55 -6.21 -14.19
C SER A 221 -1.58 -7.01 -13.30
N GLY A 222 -0.27 -6.99 -13.61
CA GLY A 222 0.77 -7.60 -12.79
C GLY A 222 0.83 -7.01 -11.37
N TYR A 223 0.55 -5.71 -11.21
CA TYR A 223 0.48 -5.08 -9.89
C TYR A 223 -0.69 -5.61 -9.06
N ASN A 224 -1.83 -5.88 -9.68
CA ASN A 224 -2.98 -6.49 -9.01
C ASN A 224 -2.67 -7.90 -8.53
N ASP A 225 -1.98 -8.72 -9.35
CA ASP A 225 -1.54 -10.06 -8.96
C ASP A 225 -0.56 -10.02 -7.78
N TYR A 226 0.48 -9.17 -7.86
CA TYR A 226 1.40 -8.96 -6.75
C TYR A 226 0.69 -8.50 -5.46
N ARG A 227 -0.28 -7.59 -5.57
CA ARG A 227 -1.07 -7.12 -4.42
C ARG A 227 -1.87 -8.26 -3.80
N ALA A 228 -2.50 -9.10 -4.61
CA ALA A 228 -3.24 -10.26 -4.12
C ALA A 228 -2.31 -11.25 -3.40
N LYS A 229 -1.18 -11.64 -4.01
CA LYS A 229 -0.19 -12.54 -3.43
C LYS A 229 0.42 -11.99 -2.13
N ARG A 230 0.68 -10.69 -2.08
CA ARG A 230 1.18 -10.01 -0.87
C ARG A 230 0.16 -10.02 0.27
N GLU A 231 -1.10 -9.77 -0.02
CA GLU A 231 -2.15 -9.84 1.01
C GLU A 231 -2.38 -11.28 1.48
N GLU A 232 -2.28 -12.28 0.60
CA GLU A 232 -2.39 -13.68 0.99
C GLU A 232 -1.22 -14.11 1.88
N TYR A 233 0.01 -13.79 1.50
CA TYR A 233 1.18 -14.00 2.35
C TYR A 233 1.01 -13.35 3.73
N ARG A 234 0.50 -12.12 3.77
CA ARG A 234 0.25 -11.38 5.03
C ARG A 234 -0.81 -12.05 5.89
N ARG A 235 -1.88 -12.58 5.30
CA ARG A 235 -2.93 -13.31 6.01
C ARG A 235 -2.37 -14.59 6.62
N LEU A 236 -1.71 -15.42 5.82
CA LEU A 236 -1.10 -16.67 6.29
C LEU A 236 -0.06 -16.41 7.39
N GLN A 237 0.78 -15.38 7.25
CA GLN A 237 1.73 -14.97 8.27
C GLN A 237 1.03 -14.55 9.58
N THR A 238 -0.13 -13.91 9.49
CA THR A 238 -0.93 -13.53 10.66
C THR A 238 -1.55 -14.75 11.34
N VAL A 239 -2.09 -15.69 10.55
CA VAL A 239 -2.60 -16.97 11.06
C VAL A 239 -1.49 -17.71 11.79
N LYS A 240 -0.32 -17.88 11.15
CA LYS A 240 0.86 -18.53 11.72
C LYS A 240 1.25 -17.93 13.06
N GLY A 241 1.48 -16.61 13.11
CA GLY A 241 1.89 -15.95 14.35
C GLY A 241 0.85 -16.05 15.48
N ASN A 242 -0.44 -16.10 15.14
CA ASN A 242 -1.50 -16.29 16.13
C ASN A 242 -1.55 -17.75 16.61
N ILE A 243 -1.44 -18.74 15.72
CA ILE A 243 -1.36 -20.18 16.08
C ILE A 243 -0.16 -20.44 16.98
N ASP A 244 1.02 -19.92 16.64
CA ASP A 244 2.21 -20.04 17.48
C ASP A 244 1.94 -19.50 18.89
N GLN A 245 1.31 -18.34 19.01
CA GLN A 245 0.98 -17.75 20.31
C GLN A 245 -0.07 -18.56 21.10
N ILE A 246 -1.03 -19.20 20.42
CA ILE A 246 -2.02 -20.10 21.04
C ILE A 246 -1.31 -21.33 21.61
N LEU A 247 -0.50 -22.01 20.79
CA LEU A 247 0.23 -23.21 21.19
C LEU A 247 1.26 -22.93 22.30
N HIS A 248 1.94 -21.78 22.27
CA HIS A 248 2.86 -21.39 23.33
C HIS A 248 2.16 -21.04 24.65
N ARG A 249 0.91 -20.55 24.62
CA ARG A 249 0.12 -20.31 25.83
C ARG A 249 -0.31 -21.60 26.51
N GLU A 250 -0.70 -22.61 25.74
CA GLU A 250 -1.06 -23.94 26.27
C GLU A 250 0.11 -24.61 26.97
N ARG A 251 1.35 -24.36 26.51
CA ARG A 251 2.58 -24.87 27.13
C ARG A 251 2.97 -24.16 28.44
N LYS A 252 2.46 -22.95 28.71
CA LYS A 252 2.70 -22.28 30.01
C LYS A 252 1.70 -22.83 31.03
N PRO A 253 2.14 -23.35 32.20
CA PRO A 253 1.20 -23.81 33.21
C PRO A 253 0.30 -22.63 33.62
N VAL A 254 -1.01 -22.81 33.44
CA VAL A 254 -2.02 -21.89 33.98
C VAL A 254 -1.86 -21.97 35.50
N LYS A 255 -1.06 -21.07 36.08
CA LYS A 255 -1.06 -20.84 37.53
C LYS A 255 -2.47 -20.38 37.87
N ARG A 256 -3.32 -21.32 38.30
CA ARG A 256 -4.58 -21.00 38.96
C ARG A 256 -4.19 -20.12 40.13
N GLN A 257 -4.47 -18.82 40.02
CA GLN A 257 -4.50 -17.97 41.20
C GLN A 257 -5.69 -18.45 42.00
N GLU A 258 -5.42 -19.35 42.95
CA GLU A 258 -6.33 -19.59 44.06
C GLU A 258 -6.62 -18.23 44.68
N GLN A 259 -7.91 -17.88 44.67
CA GLN A 259 -8.41 -16.71 45.37
C GLN A 259 -8.27 -17.01 46.86
N GLU A 260 -7.17 -16.56 47.47
CA GLU A 260 -7.12 -16.39 48.92
C GLU A 260 -8.09 -15.26 49.27
N ARG A 261 -9.22 -15.64 49.84
CA ARG A 261 -10.06 -14.84 50.73
C ARG A 261 -10.21 -15.58 52.04
#